data_AF-A0A9X7P5N6-F1
#
_entry.id   AF-A0A9X7P5N6-F1
#
_cell.length_a   1.000
_cell.length_b   1.000
_cell.length_c   1.000
_cell.angle_alpha   90.00
_cell.angle_beta   90.00
_cell.angle_gamma   90.00
#
_symmetry.space_group_name_H-M   'P 1'
#
loop_
_entity.id
_entity.type
_entity.pdbx_description
1 polymer ?
#
loop_
_entity_poly.entity_id
_entity_poly.type
_entity_poly.pdbx_seq_one_letter_code
_entity_poly.pdbx_strand_id
1 'polypeptide(L)'
;MVVPTRGIVADMGPALSHANKIIRLYMDGYTETEIVRRTGHSYKAIENYLLDFARVTYLLERGLPVPAIRKVLGCSRRLVEKHVNLFRVFSGPDYAFMMAKVRCLAEAHPVKKTKPSRRDGRLESQEGCH
;
A
#
# COMPACT_ATOMS: atom_id res chain seq x y z
N MET A 1 -22.93 12.73 15.16
CA MET A 1 -21.50 12.36 15.09
C MET A 1 -21.42 10.86 15.32
N VAL A 2 -21.56 10.07 14.24
CA VAL A 2 -21.46 8.61 14.31
C VAL A 2 -19.98 8.27 14.14
N VAL A 3 -19.36 7.73 15.18
CA VAL A 3 -18.05 7.08 15.09
C VAL A 3 -18.32 5.71 14.49
N PRO A 4 -17.96 5.43 13.23
CA PRO A 4 -18.21 4.11 12.69
C PRO A 4 -17.22 3.15 13.34
N THR A 5 -17.75 2.11 13.96
CA THR A 5 -17.00 0.94 14.42
C THR A 5 -16.23 0.37 13.23
N ARG A 6 -14.91 0.60 13.22
CA ARG A 6 -13.94 0.19 12.19
C ARG A 6 -13.83 -1.35 12.13
N GLY A 7 -14.86 -2.00 11.58
CA GLY A 7 -15.06 -3.46 11.65
C GLY A 7 -15.23 -4.17 10.31
N ILE A 8 -14.92 -3.55 9.16
CA ILE A 8 -15.18 -4.13 7.83
C ILE A 8 -13.90 -4.70 7.15
N VAL A 9 -12.83 -4.97 7.92
CA VAL A 9 -11.55 -5.48 7.37
C VAL A 9 -11.24 -6.88 7.91
N ALA A 10 -12.22 -7.78 7.83
CA ALA A 10 -12.06 -9.18 8.26
C ALA A 10 -11.62 -10.12 7.12
N ASP A 11 -11.80 -9.76 5.85
CA ASP A 11 -11.69 -10.71 4.71
C ASP A 11 -10.45 -10.51 3.80
N MET A 12 -9.40 -9.85 4.31
CA MET A 12 -8.12 -9.82 3.59
C MET A 12 -7.34 -11.09 3.92
N GLY A 13 -7.45 -12.10 3.07
CA GLY A 13 -6.92 -13.46 3.28
C GLY A 13 -5.45 -13.62 3.76
N PRO A 14 -5.01 -14.86 4.05
CA PRO A 14 -3.93 -15.18 5.01
C PRO A 14 -2.50 -14.72 4.67
N ALA A 15 -2.26 -13.99 3.58
CA ALA A 15 -0.92 -13.59 3.14
C ALA A 15 -0.58 -12.15 3.57
N LEU A 16 -0.38 -11.97 4.89
CA LEU A 16 0.15 -10.78 5.53
C LEU A 16 1.48 -10.33 4.90
N SER A 17 1.42 -9.51 3.84
CA SER A 17 2.55 -8.66 3.49
C SER A 17 2.62 -7.55 4.54
N HIS A 18 3.73 -7.40 5.27
CA HIS A 18 3.92 -6.38 6.33
C HIS A 18 3.41 -4.98 5.93
N ALA A 19 3.48 -4.62 4.64
CA ALA A 19 2.94 -3.39 4.07
C ALA A 19 1.41 -3.23 4.26
N ASN A 20 0.63 -4.30 4.06
CA ASN A 20 -0.83 -4.25 4.19
C ASN A 20 -1.24 -3.94 5.64
N LYS A 21 -0.50 -4.50 6.61
CA LYS A 21 -0.75 -4.24 8.04
C LYS A 21 -0.51 -2.78 8.39
N ILE A 22 0.55 -2.18 7.84
CA ILE A 22 0.88 -0.75 8.03
C ILE A 22 -0.21 0.14 7.44
N ILE A 23 -0.59 -0.08 6.17
CA ILE A 23 -1.63 0.70 5.50
C ILE A 23 -2.95 0.57 6.25
N ARG A 24 -3.30 -0.64 6.68
CA ARG A 24 -4.52 -0.87 7.47
C ARG A 24 -4.50 -0.07 8.78
N LEU A 25 -3.44 -0.16 9.56
CA LEU A 25 -3.35 0.60 10.81
C LEU A 25 -3.48 2.11 10.56
N TYR A 26 -2.88 2.60 9.47
CA TYR A 26 -3.06 4.00 9.09
C TYR A 26 -4.52 4.32 8.77
N MET A 27 -5.21 3.50 7.97
CA MET A 27 -6.65 3.67 7.66
C MET A 27 -7.56 3.51 8.89
N ASP A 28 -7.14 2.72 9.87
CA ASP A 28 -7.77 2.61 11.18
C ASP A 28 -7.51 3.85 12.07
N GLY A 29 -6.82 4.87 11.56
CA GLY A 29 -6.59 6.14 12.22
C GLY A 29 -5.44 6.15 13.22
N TYR A 30 -4.62 5.10 13.27
CA TYR A 30 -3.41 5.09 14.10
C TYR A 30 -2.38 6.08 13.55
N THR A 31 -1.70 6.76 14.47
CA THR A 31 -0.58 7.65 14.14
C THR A 31 0.65 6.86 13.70
N GLU A 32 1.53 7.47 12.93
CA GLU A 32 2.78 6.83 12.48
C GLU A 32 3.62 6.31 13.65
N THR A 33 3.66 7.06 14.76
CA THR A 33 4.33 6.65 16.00
C THR A 33 3.72 5.39 16.61
N GLU A 34 2.39 5.26 16.64
CA GLU A 34 1.72 4.05 17.11
C GLU A 34 1.97 2.86 16.17
N ILE A 35 1.99 3.11 14.86
CA ILE A 35 2.30 2.09 13.86
C ILE A 35 3.73 1.57 14.05
N VAL A 36 4.72 2.47 14.18
CA VAL A 36 6.12 2.13 14.50
C VAL A 36 6.18 1.21 15.73
N ARG A 37 5.52 1.60 16.82
CA ARG A 37 5.51 0.83 18.07
C ARG A 37 4.87 -0.56 17.89
N ARG A 38 3.82 -0.68 17.08
CA ARG A 38 3.08 -1.93 16.88
C ARG A 38 3.73 -2.88 15.88
N THR A 39 4.44 -2.34 14.89
CA THR A 39 5.00 -3.15 13.79
C THR A 39 6.51 -3.29 13.84
N GLY A 40 7.20 -2.49 14.67
CA GLY A 40 8.67 -2.48 14.76
C GLY A 40 9.36 -1.93 13.51
N HIS A 41 8.63 -1.26 12.62
CA HIS A 41 9.17 -0.70 11.38
C HIS A 41 9.68 0.71 11.61
N SER A 42 10.65 1.15 10.81
CA SER A 42 11.11 2.54 10.85
C SER A 42 10.07 3.49 10.24
N TYR A 43 10.05 4.74 10.70
CA TYR A 43 9.19 5.79 10.14
C TYR A 43 9.32 5.89 8.61
N LYS A 44 10.56 5.83 8.10
CA LYS A 44 10.84 5.88 6.66
C LYS A 44 10.25 4.69 5.90
N ALA A 45 10.25 3.49 6.48
CA ALA A 45 9.60 2.33 5.86
C ALA A 45 8.08 2.53 5.80
N ILE A 46 7.48 2.99 6.90
CA ILE A 46 6.03 3.28 6.98
C ILE A 46 5.63 4.35 5.96
N GLU A 47 6.33 5.47 5.92
CA GLU A 47 6.10 6.56 4.97
C GLU A 47 6.16 6.06 3.53
N ASN A 48 7.17 5.25 3.18
CA ASN A 48 7.27 4.66 1.84
C ASN A 48 6.06 3.80 1.49
N TYR A 49 5.56 2.97 2.42
CA TYR A 49 4.36 2.15 2.17
C TYR A 49 3.11 3.01 1.98
N LEU A 50 2.96 4.08 2.78
CA LEU A 50 1.84 5.01 2.65
C LEU A 50 1.90 5.77 1.31
N LEU A 51 3.09 6.24 0.93
CA LEU A 51 3.33 6.93 -0.35
C LEU A 51 3.06 6.01 -1.55
N ASP A 52 3.50 4.75 -1.51
CA ASP A 52 3.22 3.77 -2.58
C ASP A 52 1.71 3.57 -2.76
N PHE A 53 0.98 3.36 -1.65
CA PHE A 53 -0.47 3.23 -1.70
C PHE A 53 -1.17 4.51 -2.19
N ALA A 54 -0.71 5.68 -1.72
CA ALA A 54 -1.25 6.97 -2.11
C ALA A 54 -1.09 7.23 -3.62
N ARG A 55 0.08 6.93 -4.17
CA ARG A 55 0.36 7.06 -5.61
C ARG A 55 -0.52 6.14 -6.45
N VAL A 56 -0.67 4.87 -6.04
CA VAL A 56 -1.56 3.93 -6.75
C VAL A 56 -3.00 4.43 -6.70
N THR A 57 -3.49 4.82 -5.52
CA THR A 57 -4.84 5.34 -5.31
C THR A 57 -5.11 6.57 -6.18
N TYR A 58 -4.21 7.55 -6.15
CA TYR A 58 -4.32 8.76 -6.96
C TYR A 58 -4.42 8.47 -8.46
N LEU A 59 -3.61 7.53 -8.98
CA LEU A 59 -3.67 7.17 -10.39
C LEU A 59 -4.95 6.38 -10.74
N LEU A 60 -5.46 5.55 -9.83
CA LEU A 60 -6.74 4.85 -10.00
C LEU A 60 -7.91 5.82 -10.05
N GLU A 61 -7.92 6.83 -9.18
CA GLU A 61 -8.96 7.85 -9.14
C GLU A 61 -8.98 8.72 -10.40
N ARG A 62 -7.82 8.92 -11.05
CA ARG A 62 -7.73 9.54 -12.38
C ARG A 62 -8.13 8.62 -13.53
N GLY A 63 -8.60 7.41 -13.23
CA GLY A 63 -9.09 6.45 -14.22
C GLY A 63 -8.00 5.74 -15.02
N LEU A 64 -6.74 5.74 -14.56
CA LEU A 64 -5.69 5.01 -15.27
C LEU A 64 -5.88 3.50 -15.11
N PRO A 65 -5.71 2.71 -16.18
CA PRO A 65 -5.79 1.26 -16.08
C PRO A 65 -4.54 0.70 -15.37
N VAL A 66 -4.70 -0.41 -14.65
CA VAL A 66 -3.64 -1.11 -13.89
C VAL A 66 -2.31 -1.27 -14.67
N PRO A 67 -2.31 -1.63 -15.97
CA PRO A 67 -1.08 -1.73 -16.75
C PRO A 67 -0.34 -0.40 -16.92
N ALA A 68 -1.06 0.72 -17.01
CA ALA A 68 -0.48 2.06 -17.10
C ALA A 68 0.11 2.49 -15.76
N ILE A 69 -0.61 2.26 -14.66
CA ILE A 69 -0.13 2.51 -13.29
C ILE A 69 1.18 1.76 -13.03
N ARG A 70 1.23 0.48 -13.44
CA ARG A 70 2.44 -0.34 -13.36
C ARG A 70 3.63 0.30 -14.07
N LYS A 71 3.42 0.83 -15.28
CA LYS A 71 4.46 1.50 -16.07
C LYS A 71 4.91 2.83 -15.43
N VAL A 72 3.97 3.60 -14.89
CA VAL A 72 4.25 4.90 -14.25
C VAL A 72 5.05 4.72 -12.96
N LEU A 73 4.68 3.76 -12.12
CA LEU A 73 5.30 3.54 -10.81
C LEU A 73 6.50 2.58 -10.86
N GLY A 74 6.66 1.81 -11.94
CA GLY A 74 7.72 0.79 -12.04
C GLY A 74 7.51 -0.41 -11.10
N CYS A 75 6.29 -0.61 -10.60
CA CYS A 75 5.95 -1.67 -9.67
C CYS A 75 5.66 -3.01 -10.38
N SER A 76 5.65 -4.11 -9.63
CA SER A 76 5.18 -5.41 -10.15
C SER A 76 3.65 -5.44 -10.27
N ARG A 77 3.12 -6.22 -11.23
CA ARG A 77 1.66 -6.41 -11.42
C ARG A 77 0.97 -6.82 -10.11
N ARG A 78 1.55 -7.80 -9.41
CA ARG A 78 1.03 -8.30 -8.12
C ARG A 78 0.96 -7.21 -7.04
N LEU A 79 1.90 -6.26 -7.07
CA LEU A 79 1.92 -5.16 -6.10
C LEU A 79 0.80 -4.16 -6.39
N VAL A 80 0.61 -3.80 -7.66
CA VAL A 80 -0.48 -2.89 -8.05
C VAL A 80 -1.84 -3.52 -7.77
N GLU A 81 -2.04 -4.80 -8.12
CA GLU A 81 -3.29 -5.54 -7.82
C GLU A 81 -3.60 -5.56 -6.32
N LYS A 82 -2.59 -5.76 -5.45
CA LYS A 82 -2.77 -5.68 -3.99
C LYS A 82 -3.28 -4.30 -3.55
N HIS A 83 -2.66 -3.21 -4.02
CA HIS A 83 -3.08 -1.86 -3.65
C HIS A 83 -4.46 -1.51 -4.23
N VAL A 84 -4.79 -1.98 -5.44
CA VAL A 84 -6.15 -1.86 -6.02
C VAL A 84 -7.17 -2.55 -5.12
N ASN A 85 -6.87 -3.74 -4.61
CA ASN A 85 -7.76 -4.45 -3.71
C ASN A 85 -7.95 -3.69 -2.38
N LEU A 86 -6.85 -3.16 -1.81
CA LEU A 86 -6.93 -2.30 -0.61
C LEU A 86 -7.79 -1.07 -0.86
N PHE A 87 -7.62 -0.40 -2.00
CA PHE A 87 -8.42 0.77 -2.38
C PHE A 87 -9.91 0.43 -2.42
N ARG A 88 -10.29 -0.71 -3.00
CA ARG A 88 -11.69 -1.14 -3.05
C ARG A 88 -12.27 -1.37 -1.65
N VAL A 89 -11.50 -1.99 -0.74
CA VAL A 89 -11.97 -2.23 0.64
C VAL A 89 -12.15 -0.91 1.41
N PHE A 90 -11.24 0.04 1.23
CA PHE A 90 -11.30 1.34 1.90
C PHE A 90 -12.10 2.41 1.15
N SER A 91 -12.78 2.05 0.06
CA SER A 91 -13.62 2.98 -0.72
C SER A 91 -14.97 3.28 -0.02
N GLY A 92 -15.25 2.68 1.12
CA GLY A 92 -16.46 2.92 1.91
C GLY A 92 -16.50 4.30 2.59
N PRO A 93 -17.69 4.80 2.96
CA PRO A 93 -17.87 6.11 3.59
C PRO A 93 -17.13 6.22 4.93
N ASP A 94 -16.95 5.12 5.65
CA ASP A 94 -16.26 5.07 6.94
C ASP A 94 -14.79 5.50 6.87
N TYR A 95 -14.16 5.29 5.70
CA TYR A 95 -12.76 5.63 5.47
C TYR A 95 -12.58 6.91 4.64
N ALA A 96 -13.66 7.64 4.33
CA ALA A 96 -13.61 8.81 3.46
C ALA A 96 -12.61 9.87 3.97
N PHE A 97 -12.56 10.11 5.28
CA PHE A 97 -11.60 11.05 5.87
C PHE A 97 -10.15 10.58 5.70
N MET A 98 -9.88 9.29 5.90
CA MET A 98 -8.54 8.74 5.74
C MET A 98 -8.11 8.69 4.27
N MET A 99 -9.04 8.36 3.36
CA MET A 99 -8.83 8.48 1.92
C MET A 99 -8.51 9.91 1.51
N ALA A 100 -9.20 10.91 2.07
CA ALA A 100 -8.87 12.33 1.82
C ALA A 100 -7.44 12.67 2.24
N LYS A 101 -6.97 12.18 3.40
CA LYS A 101 -5.56 12.36 3.82
C LYS A 101 -4.58 11.70 2.84
N VAL A 102 -4.90 10.52 2.34
CA VAL A 102 -4.10 9.80 1.35
C VAL A 102 -4.01 10.57 0.03
N ARG A 103 -5.10 11.21 -0.40
CA ARG A 103 -5.10 12.10 -1.58
C ARG A 103 -4.17 13.28 -1.38
N CYS A 104 -4.28 13.99 -0.25
CA CYS A 104 -3.38 15.10 0.06
C CYS A 104 -1.90 14.66 0.09
N LEU A 105 -1.62 13.45 0.60
CA LEU A 105 -0.27 12.88 0.63
C LEU A 105 0.25 12.57 -0.79
N ALA A 106 -0.60 12.08 -1.69
CA ALA A 106 -0.22 11.85 -3.09
C ALA A 106 0.09 13.17 -3.83
N GLU A 107 -0.70 14.21 -3.59
CA GLU A 107 -0.52 15.54 -4.19
C GLU A 107 0.74 16.24 -3.68
N ALA A 108 1.04 16.14 -2.38
CA ALA A 108 2.24 16.70 -1.77
C ALA A 108 3.54 16.03 -2.25
N HIS A 109 3.46 14.78 -2.71
CA HIS A 109 4.62 14.01 -3.15
C HIS A 109 4.45 13.49 -4.59
N PRO A 110 4.60 14.37 -5.61
CA PRO A 110 4.53 13.94 -7.00
C PRO A 110 5.55 12.83 -7.28
N VAL A 111 5.17 11.87 -8.12
CA VAL A 111 5.94 10.66 -8.42
C VAL A 111 7.37 11.05 -8.87
N LYS A 112 8.34 10.98 -7.96
CA LYS A 112 9.76 11.03 -8.33
C LYS A 112 10.08 9.70 -9.00
N LYS A 113 10.51 9.75 -10.28
CA LYS A 113 10.97 8.56 -11.01
C LYS A 113 12.08 7.90 -10.18
N THR A 114 11.75 6.80 -9.51
CA THR A 114 12.76 6.05 -8.75
C THR A 114 13.50 5.19 -9.77
N LYS A 115 14.84 5.29 -9.80
CA LYS A 115 15.67 4.44 -10.65
C LYS A 115 15.33 2.97 -10.36
N PRO A 116 15.22 2.10 -11.38
CA PRO A 116 14.86 0.70 -11.18
C PRO A 116 15.85 0.11 -10.17
N SER A 117 15.34 -0.41 -9.05
CA SER A 117 16.17 -1.18 -8.14
C SER A 117 16.62 -2.42 -8.91
N ARG A 118 17.87 -2.42 -9.39
CA ARG A 118 18.55 -3.64 -9.81
C ARG A 118 18.53 -4.57 -8.59
N ARG A 119 17.66 -5.58 -8.61
CA ARG A 119 17.90 -6.79 -7.83
C ARG A 119 18.75 -7.70 -8.73
N ASP A 120 20.04 -7.58 -8.51
CA ASP A 120 21.10 -8.43 -9.03
C ASP A 120 21.22 -9.70 -8.18
N GLY A 121 21.40 -10.84 -8.86
CA GLY A 121 21.97 -12.13 -8.40
C GLY A 121 21.22 -12.92 -7.31
N ARG A 122 21.26 -14.25 -7.19
CA ARG A 122 22.01 -15.36 -7.83
C ARG A 122 21.45 -16.66 -7.18
N LEU A 123 20.85 -17.60 -7.93
CA LEU A 123 21.39 -18.87 -8.48
C LEU A 123 21.96 -19.89 -7.44
N GLU A 124 21.51 -21.15 -7.60
CA GLU A 124 22.04 -22.47 -7.14
C GLU A 124 21.71 -22.85 -5.67
N SER A 125 21.21 -24.05 -5.34
CA SER A 125 21.71 -25.38 -5.73
C SER A 125 20.65 -26.50 -5.76
N GLN A 126 21.05 -27.60 -6.41
CA GLN A 126 20.42 -28.90 -6.62
C GLN A 126 19.99 -29.66 -5.35
N GLU A 127 19.06 -30.62 -5.54
CA GLU A 127 18.85 -31.96 -4.93
C GLU A 127 17.35 -32.28 -5.12
N GLY A 128 16.83 -33.35 -5.74
CA GLY A 128 17.33 -34.68 -6.08
C GLY A 128 16.24 -35.69 -5.65
N CYS A 129 15.44 -36.24 -6.57
CA CYS A 129 14.78 -37.56 -6.45
C CYS A 129 13.94 -37.90 -7.69
N HIS A 130 14.46 -38.81 -8.52
CA HIS A 130 13.71 -39.90 -9.13
C HIS A 130 14.68 -40.98 -9.64
#